data_AF-A0A7W8FJQ3-F1
#
_entry.id   AF-A0A7W8FJQ3-F1
#
_cell.length_a   1.000
_cell.length_b   1.000
_cell.length_c   1.000
_cell.angle_alpha   90.00
_cell.angle_beta   90.00
_cell.angle_gamma   90.00
#
_symmetry.space_group_name_H-M   'P 1'
#
loop_
_entity.id
_entity.type
_entity.pdbx_description
1 polymer ?
#
loop_
_entity_poly.entity_id
_entity_poly.type
_entity_poly.pdbx_seq_one_letter_code
_entity_poly.pdbx_strand_id
1 'polypeptide(L)'
;MNSLDQPTAGTAREKVDEDDHDLLTFGEAGERLRLEIAAAAAQIDRQRQNGPSDELEKAETRLAALRSAATRNSAQPINDANFEKFFGYPGKAKRNLPGPPSQ
;
A
#
# COMPACT_ATOMS: atom_id res chain seq x y z
N MET A 1 -8.16 -23.57 53.11
CA MET A 1 -7.71 -22.30 52.53
C MET A 1 -6.79 -22.58 51.34
N ASN A 2 -7.20 -22.06 50.19
CA ASN A 2 -6.59 -21.95 48.84
C ASN A 2 -5.24 -22.63 48.53
N SER A 3 -5.32 -23.63 47.65
CA SER A 3 -4.24 -23.99 46.72
C SER A 3 -4.11 -22.89 45.67
N LEU A 4 -2.97 -22.18 45.69
CA LEU A 4 -2.62 -21.13 44.75
C LEU A 4 -2.20 -21.71 43.39
N ASP A 5 -2.86 -21.21 42.36
CA ASP A 5 -2.37 -20.95 41.01
C ASP A 5 -1.55 -22.02 40.29
N GLN A 6 -2.24 -22.73 39.38
CA GLN A 6 -1.62 -23.21 38.15
C GLN A 6 -1.14 -22.00 37.34
N PRO A 7 0.15 -21.87 37.01
CA PRO A 7 0.54 -21.07 35.87
C PRO A 7 0.12 -21.85 34.63
N THR A 8 -1.00 -21.41 34.05
CA THR A 8 -1.46 -21.74 32.71
C THR A 8 -0.26 -21.84 31.77
N ALA A 9 -0.15 -22.97 31.08
CA ALA A 9 0.77 -23.16 29.97
C ALA A 9 0.68 -21.96 29.04
N GLY A 10 1.62 -21.03 29.19
CA GLY A 10 1.90 -20.01 28.20
C GLY A 10 2.31 -20.78 26.97
N THR A 11 1.39 -20.92 26.03
CA THR A 11 1.69 -21.24 24.64
C THR A 11 2.74 -20.22 24.25
N ALA A 12 4.01 -20.66 24.28
CA ALA A 12 5.10 -19.91 23.74
C ALA A 12 4.65 -19.58 22.32
N ARG A 13 4.33 -18.31 22.08
CA ARG A 13 4.13 -17.82 20.72
C ARG A 13 5.46 -18.04 20.06
N GLU A 14 5.57 -19.16 19.36
CA GLU A 14 6.66 -19.44 18.45
C GLU A 14 6.72 -18.21 17.55
N LYS A 15 7.78 -17.41 17.69
CA LYS A 15 8.04 -16.33 16.76
C LYS A 15 8.22 -17.04 15.43
N VAL A 16 7.18 -16.99 14.60
CA VAL A 16 7.33 -17.28 13.19
C VAL A 16 8.52 -16.43 12.75
N ASP A 17 9.49 -17.06 12.12
CA ASP A 17 10.60 -16.39 11.43
C ASP A 17 9.94 -15.60 10.28
N GLU A 18 9.28 -14.51 10.66
CA GLU A 18 8.67 -13.53 9.80
C GLU A 18 9.88 -12.82 9.20
N ASP A 19 10.31 -13.30 8.03
CA ASP A 19 11.21 -12.59 7.14
C ASP A 19 10.87 -11.10 7.24
N ASP A 20 11.77 -10.32 7.86
CA ASP A 20 11.58 -8.89 8.07
C ASP A 20 11.31 -8.24 6.71
N HIS A 21 10.03 -8.00 6.41
CA HIS A 21 9.62 -7.44 5.14
C HIS A 21 9.85 -5.93 5.21
N ASP A 22 10.95 -5.48 4.62
CA ASP A 22 11.23 -4.05 4.44
C ASP A 22 10.01 -3.35 3.82
N LEU A 23 9.46 -2.38 4.54
CA LEU A 23 8.36 -1.57 4.04
C LEU A 23 8.87 -0.66 2.92
N LEU A 24 8.23 -0.76 1.75
CA LEU A 24 8.57 0.09 0.62
C LEU A 24 8.16 1.53 0.86
N THR A 25 9.02 2.47 0.48
CA THR A 25 8.64 3.88 0.37
C THR A 25 7.62 4.08 -0.77
N PHE A 26 6.88 5.19 -0.75
CA PHE A 26 5.95 5.52 -1.84
C PHE A 26 6.62 5.58 -3.23
N GLY A 27 7.89 6.00 -3.29
CA GLY A 27 8.67 6.01 -4.51
C GLY A 27 8.95 4.60 -5.03
N GLU A 28 9.45 3.72 -4.15
CA GLU A 28 9.74 2.33 -4.48
C GLU A 28 8.48 1.53 -4.83
N ALA A 29 7.40 1.72 -4.07
CA ALA A 29 6.09 1.15 -4.38
C ALA A 29 5.58 1.66 -5.73
N GLY A 30 5.82 2.93 -6.06
CA GLY A 30 5.46 3.54 -7.34
C GLY A 30 6.18 2.92 -8.52
N GLU A 31 7.50 2.72 -8.42
CA GLU A 31 8.28 2.05 -9.47
C GLU A 31 7.83 0.60 -9.67
N ARG A 32 7.61 -0.14 -8.58
CA ARG A 32 7.11 -1.52 -8.67
C ARG A 32 5.73 -1.58 -9.31
N LEU A 33 4.81 -0.67 -8.94
CA LEU A 33 3.49 -0.57 -9.57
C LEU A 33 3.58 -0.27 -11.07
N ARG A 34 4.51 0.59 -11.51
CA ARG A 34 4.70 0.87 -12.94
C ARG A 34 5.15 -0.37 -13.71
N LEU A 35 6.14 -1.10 -13.19
CA LEU A 35 6.62 -2.32 -13.81
C LEU A 35 5.52 -3.38 -13.90
N GLU A 36 4.75 -3.54 -12.82
CA GLU A 36 3.65 -4.51 -12.78
C GLU A 36 2.52 -4.13 -13.75
N ILE A 37 2.17 -2.85 -13.87
CA ILE A 37 1.20 -2.36 -14.86
C ILE A 37 1.67 -2.67 -16.28
N ALA A 38 2.94 -2.44 -16.59
CA ALA A 38 3.49 -2.72 -17.91
C ALA A 38 3.44 -4.22 -18.24
N ALA A 39 3.82 -5.07 -17.28
CA ALA A 39 3.75 -6.51 -17.43
C ALA A 39 2.30 -7.02 -17.64
N ALA A 40 1.35 -6.53 -16.84
CA ALA A 40 -0.05 -6.88 -16.94
C ALA A 40 -0.67 -6.43 -18.29
N ALA A 41 -0.33 -5.23 -18.76
CA ALA A 41 -0.78 -4.76 -20.07
C ALA A 41 -0.24 -5.64 -21.21
N ALA A 42 1.04 -5.97 -21.19
CA ALA A 42 1.64 -6.87 -22.19
C ALA A 42 1.07 -8.30 -22.13
N GLN A 43 0.60 -8.76 -20.97
CA GLN A 43 -0.10 -10.03 -20.84
C GLN A 43 -1.48 -9.99 -21.50
N ILE A 44 -2.25 -8.93 -21.25
CA ILE A 44 -3.57 -8.72 -21.89
C ILE A 44 -3.44 -8.66 -23.41
N ASP A 45 -2.46 -7.92 -23.93
CA ASP A 45 -2.24 -7.81 -25.38
C ASP A 45 -1.96 -9.16 -26.02
N ARG A 46 -1.18 -10.02 -25.35
CA ARG A 46 -0.93 -11.40 -25.79
C ARG A 46 -2.19 -12.27 -25.73
N GLN A 47 -2.99 -12.14 -24.67
CA GLN A 47 -4.20 -12.93 -24.50
C GLN A 47 -5.31 -12.52 -25.49
N ARG A 48 -5.43 -11.23 -25.80
CA ARG A 48 -6.40 -10.71 -26.79
C ARG A 48 -6.21 -11.33 -28.18
N GLN A 49 -4.98 -11.69 -28.55
CA GLN A 49 -4.70 -12.35 -29.84
C GLN A 49 -5.30 -13.77 -29.93
N ASN A 50 -5.55 -14.42 -28.79
CA ASN A 50 -6.11 -15.76 -28.71
C ASN A 50 -7.66 -15.75 -28.57
N GLY A 51 -8.27 -14.57 -28.46
CA GLY A 51 -9.71 -14.40 -28.29
C GLY A 51 -10.15 -14.22 -26.83
N PRO A 52 -11.46 -13.94 -26.62
CA PRO A 52 -12.01 -13.74 -25.28
C PRO A 52 -11.92 -15.01 -24.44
N SER A 53 -11.52 -14.85 -23.19
CA SER A 53 -11.43 -15.92 -22.19
C SER A 53 -11.60 -15.34 -20.79
N ASP A 54 -12.01 -16.18 -19.83
CA ASP A 54 -12.11 -15.78 -18.42
C ASP A 54 -10.77 -15.27 -17.87
N GLU A 55 -9.65 -15.79 -18.37
CA GLU A 55 -8.31 -15.35 -18.02
C GLU A 55 -8.01 -13.93 -18.51
N LEU A 56 -8.54 -13.54 -19.67
CA LEU A 56 -8.45 -12.18 -20.18
C LEU A 56 -9.26 -11.21 -19.30
N GLU A 57 -10.47 -11.58 -18.90
CA GLU A 57 -11.30 -10.73 -18.02
C GLU A 57 -10.66 -10.53 -16.64
N LYS A 58 -10.09 -11.59 -16.06
CA LYS A 58 -9.32 -11.50 -14.81
C LYS A 58 -8.10 -10.60 -14.97
N ALA A 59 -7.37 -10.73 -16.08
CA ALA A 59 -6.19 -9.91 -16.35
C ALA A 59 -6.57 -8.43 -16.48
N GLU A 60 -7.66 -8.12 -17.19
CA GLU A 60 -8.18 -6.75 -17.33
C GLU A 60 -8.61 -6.15 -15.98
N THR A 61 -9.31 -6.94 -15.15
CA THR A 61 -9.69 -6.53 -13.78
C THR A 61 -8.45 -6.24 -12.93
N ARG A 62 -7.43 -7.09 -13.01
CA ARG A 62 -6.15 -6.90 -12.30
C ARG A 62 -5.45 -5.63 -12.76
N LEU A 63 -5.38 -5.38 -14.07
CA LEU A 63 -4.79 -4.16 -14.62
C LEU A 63 -5.53 -2.90 -14.15
N ALA A 64 -6.87 -2.94 -14.10
CA ALA A 64 -7.67 -1.84 -13.57
C ALA A 64 -7.35 -1.55 -12.09
N ALA A 65 -7.24 -2.61 -11.27
CA ALA A 65 -6.87 -2.48 -9.86
C ALA A 65 -5.47 -1.89 -9.68
N LEU A 66 -4.48 -2.33 -10.47
CA LEU A 66 -3.12 -1.80 -10.44
C LEU A 66 -3.06 -0.32 -10.83
N ARG A 67 -3.78 0.10 -11.87
CA ARG A 67 -3.87 1.51 -12.28
C ARG A 67 -4.52 2.38 -11.20
N SER A 68 -5.55 1.86 -10.53
CA SER A 68 -6.19 2.52 -9.39
C SER A 68 -5.20 2.66 -8.21
N ALA A 69 -4.42 1.62 -7.92
CA ALA A 69 -3.37 1.66 -6.90
C ALA A 69 -2.27 2.68 -7.22
N ALA A 70 -1.80 2.71 -8.48
CA ALA A 70 -0.81 3.71 -8.92
C ALA A 70 -1.32 5.15 -8.78
N THR A 71 -2.60 5.38 -9.06
CA THR A 71 -3.23 6.70 -8.86
C THR A 71 -3.26 7.09 -7.38
N ARG A 72 -3.60 6.16 -6.48
CA ARG A 72 -3.53 6.43 -5.04
C ARG A 72 -2.11 6.67 -4.55
N ASN A 73 -1.14 5.93 -5.09
CA ASN A 73 0.28 6.06 -4.77
C ASN A 73 0.87 7.40 -5.25
N SER A 74 0.42 7.92 -6.39
CA SER A 74 0.87 9.22 -6.91
C SER A 74 0.20 10.43 -6.26
N ALA A 75 -0.97 10.27 -5.66
CA ALA A 75 -1.80 11.36 -5.16
C ALA A 75 -1.34 12.00 -3.83
N GLN A 76 -0.09 11.86 -3.38
CA GLN A 76 0.27 12.23 -2.00
C GLN A 76 1.66 12.91 -1.83
N PRO A 77 1.76 14.23 -2.06
CA PRO A 77 2.34 15.12 -1.06
C PRO A 77 1.38 15.20 0.14
N ILE A 78 1.93 15.34 1.36
CA ILE A 78 1.12 15.70 2.54
C ILE A 78 0.31 16.96 2.19
N ASN A 79 -1.01 16.89 2.35
CA ASN A 79 -1.96 17.98 2.21
C ASN A 79 -2.81 18.08 3.48
N ASP A 80 -3.60 19.13 3.63
CA ASP A 80 -4.34 19.36 4.87
C ASP A 80 -5.39 18.26 5.14
N ALA A 81 -5.92 17.63 4.10
CA ALA A 81 -6.95 16.60 4.21
C ALA A 81 -6.42 15.23 4.67
N ASN A 82 -5.13 14.95 4.44
CA ASN A 82 -4.48 13.71 4.87
C ASN A 82 -3.49 13.92 6.04
N PHE A 83 -3.17 15.18 6.41
CA PHE A 83 -2.24 15.53 7.48
C PHE A 83 -2.59 14.85 8.81
N GLU A 84 -3.82 15.05 9.29
CA GLU A 84 -4.26 14.50 10.58
C GLU A 84 -4.23 12.96 10.58
N LYS A 85 -4.56 12.34 9.43
CA LYS A 85 -4.47 10.88 9.27
C LYS A 85 -3.03 10.37 9.34
N PHE A 86 -2.05 11.12 8.83
CA PHE A 86 -0.65 10.73 8.87
C PHE A 86 0.03 10.99 10.21
N PHE A 87 -0.34 12.08 10.90
CA PHE A 87 0.37 12.53 12.10
C PHE A 87 -0.42 12.36 13.41
N GLY A 88 -1.71 12.04 13.35
CA GLY A 88 -2.55 11.76 14.52
C GLY A 88 -2.94 13.00 15.32
N TYR A 89 -2.73 14.21 14.76
CA TYR A 89 -3.19 15.48 15.35
C TYR A 89 -3.59 16.48 14.26
N PRO A 90 -4.52 17.40 14.55
CA PRO A 90 -4.95 18.40 13.58
C PRO A 90 -3.80 19.35 13.24
N GLY A 91 -3.53 19.53 11.94
CA GLY A 91 -2.48 20.40 11.45
C GLY A 91 -2.55 20.61 9.95
N LYS A 92 -1.80 21.59 9.44
CA LYS A 92 -1.71 21.89 8.01
C LYS A 92 -0.33 21.53 7.49
N ALA A 93 -0.27 21.03 6.26
CA ALA A 93 1.00 20.71 5.62
C ALA A 93 1.85 21.99 5.53
N LYS A 94 3.13 21.94 5.88
CA LYS A 94 4.03 23.13 5.85
C LYS A 94 4.08 23.82 4.47
N ARG A 95 3.75 23.11 3.38
CA ARG A 95 3.64 23.67 2.01
C ARG A 95 2.36 24.48 1.75
N ASN A 96 1.33 24.35 2.59
CA ASN A 96 0.06 25.08 2.48
C ASN A 96 -0.02 26.31 3.39
N LEU A 97 1.02 26.55 4.19
CA LEU A 97 1.09 27.74 5.03
C LEU A 97 1.52 28.94 4.16
N PRO A 98 0.88 30.12 4.29
CA PRO A 98 1.40 31.33 3.69
C PRO A 98 2.84 31.53 4.17
N GLY A 99 3.75 31.83 3.24
CA GLY A 99 5.15 32.08 3.56
C GLY A 99 5.29 33.18 4.62
N PRO A 100 6.41 33.19 5.37
CA PRO A 100 6.64 34.23 6.37
C PRO A 100 6.53 35.61 5.72
N PRO A 101 5.97 36.62 6.42
CA PRO A 101 5.91 37.97 5.89
C PRO A 101 7.33 38.42 5.54
N SER A 102 7.52 38.84 4.30
CA SER A 102 8.78 39.44 3.85
C SER A 102 9.01 40.70 4.67
N GLN A 103 10.07 40.70 5.49
CA GLN A 103 10.61 41.92 6.10
C GLN A 103 11.50 42.66 5.11
#